data_AF-A0A402DEL0-F1
#
_entry.id   AF-A0A402DEL0-F1
#
_cell.length_a   1.000
_cell.length_b   1.000
_cell.length_c   1.000
_cell.angle_alpha   90.00
_cell.angle_beta   90.00
_cell.angle_gamma   90.00
#
_symmetry.space_group_name_H-M   'P 1'
#
loop_
_entity.id
_entity.type
_entity.pdbx_description
1 polymer ?
#
loop_
_entity_poly.entity_id
_entity_poly.type
_entity_poly.pdbx_seq_one_letter_code
_entity_poly.pdbx_strand_id
1 'polypeptide(L)' 'MPKFVLDKYALDSQKSEAKAKVVSELGSNASVSGNVIEVPSYNATKVAQILSQVGIKYSGG' A
#
# COMPACT_ATOMS: atom_id res chain seq x y z
N MET A 1 7.87 -9.99 -6.39
CA MET A 1 7.25 -8.67 -6.11
C MET A 1 6.35 -8.85 -4.92
N PRO A 2 6.69 -8.28 -3.77
CA PRO A 2 5.84 -8.35 -2.59
C PRO A 2 4.48 -7.73 -2.83
N LYS A 3 3.48 -8.33 -2.19
CA LYS A 3 2.07 -7.93 -2.29
C LYS A 3 1.57 -7.55 -0.91
N PHE A 4 1.05 -6.33 -0.82
CA PHE A 4 0.42 -5.78 0.37
C PHE A 4 -1.08 -5.77 0.16
N VAL A 5 -1.79 -6.61 0.89
CA VAL A 5 -3.26 -6.68 0.86
C VAL A 5 -3.80 -5.82 1.97
N LEU A 6 -4.44 -4.70 1.62
CA LEU A 6 -5.07 -3.78 2.57
C LEU A 6 -6.24 -4.48 3.28
N ASP A 7 -6.36 -4.25 4.58
CA ASP A 7 -7.42 -4.85 5.39
C ASP A 7 -8.82 -4.50 4.84
N LYS A 8 -9.67 -5.53 4.71
CA LYS A 8 -11.00 -5.36 4.12
C LYS A 8 -11.94 -4.50 4.98
N TYR A 9 -11.72 -4.45 6.29
CA TYR A 9 -12.49 -3.66 7.24
C TYR A 9 -11.94 -2.25 7.46
N ALA A 10 -10.78 -1.91 6.90
CA ALA A 10 -10.27 -0.55 6.97
C ALA A 10 -11.24 0.43 6.26
N LEU A 11 -11.31 1.65 6.81
CA LEU A 11 -12.16 2.71 6.28
C LEU A 11 -11.76 3.03 4.83
N ASP A 12 -12.75 3.36 4.01
CA ASP A 12 -12.52 3.68 2.60
C ASP A 12 -11.56 4.88 2.45
N SER A 13 -11.70 5.90 3.31
CA SER A 13 -10.79 7.05 3.37
C SER A 13 -9.33 6.64 3.61
N GLN A 14 -9.07 5.68 4.51
CA GLN A 14 -7.71 5.20 4.79
C GLN A 14 -7.15 4.41 3.61
N LYS A 15 -7.97 3.56 2.97
CA LYS A 15 -7.56 2.81 1.77
C LYS A 15 -7.23 3.77 0.63
N SER A 16 -8.05 4.78 0.42
CA SER A 16 -7.84 5.77 -0.64
C SER A 16 -6.59 6.60 -0.39
N GLU A 17 -6.38 7.06 0.85
CA GLU A 17 -5.17 7.80 1.24
C GLU A 17 -3.89 6.95 1.11
N ALA A 18 -3.92 5.70 1.57
CA ALA A 18 -2.80 4.77 1.44
C ALA A 18 -2.40 4.55 -0.02
N LYS A 19 -3.37 4.32 -0.90
CA LYS A 19 -3.13 4.15 -2.35
C LYS A 19 -2.56 5.42 -2.96
N ALA A 20 -3.15 6.58 -2.64
CA ALA A 20 -2.68 7.87 -3.13
C ALA A 20 -1.24 8.16 -2.71
N LYS A 21 -0.89 7.94 -1.43
CA LYS A 21 0.49 8.11 -0.94
C LYS A 21 1.47 7.13 -1.59
N VAL A 22 1.10 5.86 -1.72
CA VAL A 22 1.92 4.85 -2.39
C VAL A 22 2.20 5.28 -3.84
N VAL A 23 1.16 5.66 -4.60
CA VAL A 23 1.34 6.12 -5.99
C VAL A 23 2.12 7.43 -6.06
N SER A 24 1.94 8.36 -5.12
CA SER A 24 2.70 9.62 -5.07
C SER A 24 4.20 9.40 -4.81
N GLU A 25 4.54 8.48 -3.92
CA GLU A 25 5.94 8.23 -3.52
C GLU A 25 6.68 7.29 -4.49
N LEU A 26 5.97 6.34 -5.08
CA LEU A 26 6.57 5.25 -5.87
C LEU A 26 6.30 5.40 -7.38
N GLY A 27 5.28 6.17 -7.76
CA GLY A 27 4.87 6.38 -9.14
C GLY A 27 4.60 5.07 -9.87
N SER A 28 5.23 4.91 -11.03
CA SER A 28 5.15 3.70 -11.87
C SER A 28 5.75 2.44 -11.23
N ASN A 29 6.42 2.56 -10.08
CA ASN A 29 6.94 1.40 -9.34
C ASN A 29 5.89 0.77 -8.41
N ALA A 30 4.66 1.26 -8.37
CA ALA A 30 3.57 0.65 -7.62
C ALA A 30 2.42 0.28 -8.54
N SER A 31 1.99 -0.98 -8.45
CA SER A 31 0.78 -1.47 -9.10
C SER A 31 -0.31 -1.63 -8.05
N VAL A 32 -1.39 -0.87 -8.19
CA VAL A 32 -2.54 -0.92 -7.27
C VAL A 32 -3.72 -1.56 -8.00
N SER A 33 -4.21 -2.67 -7.48
CA SER A 33 -5.38 -3.37 -8.02
C SER A 33 -6.36 -3.70 -6.90
N GLY A 34 -7.50 -3.01 -6.87
CA GLY A 34 -8.47 -3.14 -5.78
C GLY A 34 -7.83 -2.80 -4.43
N ASN A 35 -7.72 -3.78 -3.55
CA ASN A 35 -7.10 -3.66 -2.23
C ASN A 35 -5.68 -4.24 -2.16
N VAL A 36 -5.09 -4.58 -3.30
CA VAL A 36 -3.74 -5.14 -3.38
C VAL A 36 -2.80 -4.08 -3.94
N ILE A 37 -1.65 -3.93 -3.28
CA ILE A 37 -0.55 -3.08 -3.72
C ILE A 37 0.65 -3.99 -3.97
N GLU A 38 1.13 -4.01 -5.21
CA GLU A 38 2.32 -4.76 -5.61
C GLU A 38 3.44 -3.78 -5.94
N VAL A 39 4.61 -4.03 -5.37
CA VAL A 39 5.80 -3.20 -5.59
C VAL A 39 7.02 -4.07 -5.82
N PRO A 40 8.09 -3.55 -6.45
CA PRO A 40 9.41 -4.14 -6.42
C PRO A 40 9.90 -4.32 -4.98
N SER A 41 10.70 -5.37 -4.72
CA SER A 41 11.13 -5.72 -3.37
C SER A 41 11.92 -4.61 -2.66
N TYR A 42 12.69 -3.81 -3.41
CA TYR A 42 13.43 -2.67 -2.84
C TYR A 42 12.52 -1.52 -2.35
N ASN A 43 11.25 -1.52 -2.72
CA ASN A 43 10.25 -0.55 -2.29
C ASN A 43 9.31 -1.08 -1.19
N ALA A 44 9.42 -2.36 -0.82
CA ALA A 44 8.55 -3.01 0.16
C ALA A 44 8.55 -2.28 1.51
N THR A 45 9.74 -1.94 2.02
CA THR A 45 9.90 -1.21 3.29
C THR A 45 9.23 0.16 3.25
N LYS A 46 9.34 0.89 2.13
CA LYS A 46 8.66 2.19 1.97
C LYS A 46 7.14 2.04 1.99
N VAL A 47 6.60 1.04 1.29
CA VAL A 47 5.16 0.76 1.33
C VAL A 47 4.70 0.45 2.74
N ALA A 48 5.39 -0.45 3.45
CA ALA A 48 5.08 -0.78 4.84
C ALA A 48 5.06 0.47 5.75
N GLN A 49 6.01 1.40 5.57
CA GLN A 49 6.05 2.67 6.30
C GLN A 49 4.85 3.57 5.96
N ILE A 50 4.50 3.72 4.68
CA ILE A 50 3.34 4.51 4.25
C ILE A 50 2.04 3.95 4.84
N LEU A 51 1.84 2.63 4.74
CA LEU A 51 0.65 1.96 5.29
C LEU A 51 0.57 2.13 6.82
N SER A 52 1.70 2.05 7.51
CA SER A 52 1.77 2.32 8.95
C SER A 52 1.45 3.77 9.30
N GLN A 53 1.90 4.75 8.50
CA GLN A 53 1.61 6.18 8.72
C GLN A 53 0.12 6.49 8.54
N VAL A 54 -0.53 5.84 7.58
CA VAL A 54 -1.99 5.97 7.35
C VAL A 54 -2.81 5.19 8.40
N GLY A 55 -2.13 4.34 9.19
CA GLY A 55 -2.79 3.52 10.21
C GLY A 55 -3.65 2.40 9.62
N ILE A 56 -3.34 1.95 8.41
CA ILE A 56 -4.06 0.85 7.76
C ILE A 56 -3.31 -0.47 8.02
N LYS A 57 -4.06 -1.47 8.50
CA LYS A 57 -3.54 -2.83 8.60
C LYS A 57 -3.48 -3.47 7.22
N TYR A 58 -2.52 -4.35 7.03
CA TYR A 58 -2.35 -5.09 5.78
C TYR A 58 -1.83 -6.50 6.07
N SER A 59 -1.93 -7.38 5.07
CA SER A 59 -1.36 -8.72 5.07
C SER A 59 -0.41 -8.91 3.89
N GLY A 60 0.62 -9.74 4.07
CA GLY A 60 1.72 -9.89 3.11
C GLY A 60 2.80 -8.81 3.26
N GLY A 61 3.88 -8.93 2.48
CA GLY A 61 5.05 -8.05 2.54
C GLY A 61 6.31 -8.73 2.04
#